data_AF-A0A9D4YQA8-F1
#
_entry.id   AF-A0A9D4YQA8-F1
#
_cell.length_a   1.000
_cell.length_b   1.000
_cell.length_c   1.000
_cell.angle_alpha   90.00
_cell.angle_beta   90.00
_cell.angle_gamma   90.00
#
_symmetry.space_group_name_H-M   'P 1'
#
loop_
_entity.id
_entity.type
_entity.pdbx_description
1 polymer ?
#
loop_
_entity_poly.entity_id
_entity_poly.type
_entity_poly.pdbx_seq_one_letter_code
_entity_poly.pdbx_strand_id
1 'polypeptide(L)'
;MGYLSCSHPSLASDGTLVGSVPDSNAYCSYDTTGVFKHMEQFLSLAKEVHSGLRTMLRSLQTERERLKQHLESESAASSDGSAAESFDEPTLVHQPVQQSVSHESSSALSTSEFFDAAEKLSLSSSSSEEEEEEGSFCSEVSDDGTEYAPGAEGNLTDRPPMSQGRRSKLPAPKPDAGDTSLWNLLCKNIGKDLSKVSMPVTINEPLNMLQRLCEELEYSDLLDKAASTEDHFERMLLCVATFLVVYTVGLKIQGMPRFVIVFLHMQVNHHPPVSACYAESKNYKFWQDVRIKTKFWGKSMEILPVGSVHLELLSSGSHYQWNKVTTCVHNIFSGQRWVDQYGEMTIRDLSHDVTCKLTFVKASYWSDKRHEVFGTVVNKQGDVICNLSGQWTEAIYCGVAPAAKCIWRPGTMPEDYELYYGFTRFAIELNELDPQMAKLLPPTDSRFRPDQRLLEEGNIAAAEAVKSQLEQNQRERRKQREEQGIEYQPMWFR
;
A
#
# COMPACT_ATOMS: atom_id res chain seq x y z
N MET A 1 41.95 32.67 -1.18
CA MET A 1 41.55 33.56 -2.30
C MET A 1 40.58 32.76 -3.16
N GLY A 2 39.41 33.24 -3.57
CA GLY A 2 38.72 34.46 -3.19
C GLY A 2 37.25 34.37 -3.61
N TYR A 3 36.37 34.44 -2.60
CA TYR A 3 34.95 34.81 -2.61
C TYR A 3 34.49 35.78 -3.73
N LEU A 4 33.25 35.57 -4.20
CA LEU A 4 32.05 36.44 -4.11
C LEU A 4 31.01 35.95 -5.17
N SER A 5 29.72 35.74 -4.84
CA SER A 5 28.63 36.74 -4.66
C SER A 5 28.19 37.38 -6.01
N CYS A 6 26.92 37.68 -6.33
CA CYS A 6 25.69 37.73 -5.51
C CYS A 6 24.40 37.75 -6.37
N SER A 7 23.25 37.60 -5.70
CA SER A 7 21.96 38.30 -5.95
C SER A 7 21.17 38.19 -7.27
N HIS A 8 19.92 37.73 -7.14
CA HIS A 8 18.75 38.15 -7.94
C HIS A 8 18.52 39.67 -7.90
N PRO A 9 17.75 40.21 -8.86
CA PRO A 9 16.52 40.91 -8.44
C PRO A 9 15.26 40.49 -9.23
N SER A 10 14.11 41.04 -8.80
CA SER A 10 12.76 40.56 -9.10
C SER A 10 11.95 41.50 -10.01
N LEU A 11 10.86 40.94 -10.57
CA LEU A 11 9.52 41.53 -10.77
C LEU A 11 9.27 42.74 -11.71
N ALA A 12 8.31 42.49 -12.62
CA ALA A 12 7.16 43.34 -13.00
C ALA A 12 7.35 44.72 -13.67
N SER A 13 6.72 44.91 -14.85
CA SER A 13 5.51 45.76 -15.02
C SER A 13 5.08 45.91 -16.48
N ASP A 14 3.83 46.33 -16.71
CA ASP A 14 3.21 46.69 -18.00
C ASP A 14 4.04 47.55 -18.95
N GLY A 15 3.77 47.44 -20.27
CA GLY A 15 4.29 48.37 -21.27
C GLY A 15 3.94 48.03 -22.72
N THR A 16 2.74 48.37 -23.17
CA THR A 16 2.40 48.33 -24.61
C THR A 16 3.20 49.40 -25.36
N LEU A 17 3.97 49.07 -26.40
CA LEU A 17 4.33 50.04 -27.46
C LEU A 17 4.71 49.36 -28.78
N VAL A 18 4.17 49.91 -29.87
CA VAL A 18 4.39 49.51 -31.27
C VAL A 18 5.60 50.28 -31.83
N GLY A 19 6.48 49.65 -32.62
CA GLY A 19 7.48 50.41 -33.38
C GLY A 19 8.56 49.63 -34.13
N SER A 20 8.44 49.63 -35.47
CA SER A 20 9.53 49.61 -36.47
C SER A 20 10.68 48.59 -36.37
N VAL A 21 10.70 47.67 -37.34
CA VAL A 21 11.91 47.01 -37.86
C VAL A 21 12.78 48.02 -38.61
N PRO A 22 14.12 47.93 -38.47
CA PRO A 22 15.03 48.28 -39.54
C PRO A 22 16.00 47.12 -39.87
N ASP A 23 15.96 46.64 -41.11
CA ASP A 23 17.00 45.76 -41.66
C ASP A 23 18.33 46.51 -41.79
N SER A 24 19.44 45.89 -41.37
CA SER A 24 20.59 45.61 -42.25
C SER A 24 21.83 45.04 -41.53
N ASN A 25 22.30 43.90 -42.03
CA ASN A 25 23.71 43.49 -42.11
C ASN A 25 24.62 43.64 -40.87
N ALA A 26 24.53 42.67 -39.96
CA ALA A 26 25.68 42.23 -39.16
C ALA A 26 25.93 40.74 -39.42
N TYR A 27 26.89 40.41 -40.29
CA TYR A 27 27.38 39.04 -40.44
C TYR A 27 28.13 38.64 -39.16
N CYS A 28 27.45 37.98 -38.23
CA CYS A 28 28.12 37.28 -37.15
C CYS A 28 28.75 35.99 -37.72
N SER A 29 30.08 35.92 -37.79
CA SER A 29 30.78 34.70 -38.18
C SER A 29 30.74 33.71 -37.03
N TYR A 30 29.71 32.87 -36.99
CA TYR A 30 29.63 31.74 -36.06
C TYR A 30 30.83 30.81 -36.30
N ASP A 31 31.58 30.48 -35.25
CA ASP A 31 32.71 29.54 -35.34
C ASP A 31 32.19 28.10 -35.52
N THR A 32 31.87 27.76 -36.77
CA THR A 32 31.39 26.43 -37.16
C THR A 32 32.41 25.34 -36.83
N THR A 33 33.70 25.67 -36.82
CA THR A 33 34.81 24.75 -36.53
C THR A 33 34.73 24.18 -35.11
N GLY A 34 34.31 24.98 -34.13
CA GLY A 34 34.04 24.51 -32.77
C GLY A 34 32.91 23.48 -32.72
N VAL A 35 31.78 23.74 -33.40
CA VAL A 35 30.59 22.87 -33.38
C VAL A 35 30.87 21.51 -34.04
N PHE A 36 31.53 21.50 -35.20
CA PHE A 36 31.89 20.24 -35.88
C PHE A 36 32.77 19.34 -35.01
N LYS A 37 33.74 19.92 -34.28
CA LYS A 37 34.63 19.16 -33.39
C LYS A 37 33.89 18.49 -32.23
N HIS A 38 32.93 19.19 -31.60
CA HIS A 38 32.11 18.60 -30.54
C HIS A 38 31.18 17.50 -31.07
N MET A 39 30.64 17.67 -32.29
CA MET A 39 29.81 16.65 -32.93
C MET A 39 30.60 15.38 -33.28
N GLU A 40 31.85 15.49 -33.75
CA GLU A 40 32.73 14.34 -33.96
C GLU A 40 33.10 13.62 -32.65
N GLN A 41 33.39 14.37 -31.58
CA GLN A 41 33.65 13.80 -30.26
C GLN A 41 32.43 13.04 -29.70
N PHE A 42 31.24 13.63 -29.81
CA PHE A 42 29.98 12.97 -29.43
C PHE A 42 29.74 11.68 -30.23
N LEU A 43 29.92 11.73 -31.56
CA LEU A 43 29.78 10.55 -32.43
C LEU A 43 30.83 9.46 -32.15
N SER A 44 32.03 9.83 -31.70
CA SER A 44 33.05 8.88 -31.26
C SER A 44 32.62 8.19 -29.97
N LEU A 45 32.23 8.96 -28.95
CA LEU A 45 31.80 8.45 -27.65
C LEU A 45 30.55 7.56 -27.78
N ALA A 46 29.56 7.96 -28.59
CA ALA A 46 28.37 7.18 -28.85
C ALA A 46 28.68 5.81 -29.51
N LYS A 47 29.68 5.75 -30.41
CA LYS A 47 30.15 4.49 -31.00
C LYS A 47 30.85 3.59 -29.99
N GLU A 48 31.64 4.17 -29.10
CA GLU A 48 32.33 3.45 -28.02
C GLU A 48 31.33 2.85 -27.02
N VAL A 49 30.37 3.65 -26.54
CA VAL A 49 29.27 3.20 -25.67
C VAL A 49 28.45 2.09 -26.33
N HIS A 50 28.05 2.26 -27.59
CA HIS A 50 27.31 1.22 -28.33
C HIS A 50 28.14 -0.07 -28.51
N SER A 51 29.46 0.03 -28.72
CA SER A 51 30.36 -1.14 -28.76
C SER A 51 30.45 -1.86 -27.41
N GLY A 52 30.54 -1.10 -26.31
CA GLY A 52 30.51 -1.61 -24.94
C GLY A 52 29.20 -2.35 -24.62
N LEU A 53 28.06 -1.71 -24.88
CA LEU A 53 26.73 -2.32 -24.72
C LEU A 53 26.57 -3.61 -25.53
N ARG A 54 27.03 -3.62 -26.79
CA ARG A 54 27.00 -4.81 -27.66
C ARG A 54 27.90 -5.94 -27.14
N THR A 55 28.98 -5.61 -26.44
CA THR A 55 29.90 -6.57 -25.83
C THR A 55 29.31 -7.15 -24.54
N MET A 56 28.74 -6.32 -23.66
CA MET A 56 28.01 -6.77 -22.47
C MET A 56 26.81 -7.67 -22.83
N LEU A 57 26.03 -7.31 -23.85
CA LEU A 57 24.93 -8.14 -24.34
C LEU A 57 25.40 -9.55 -24.76
N ARG A 58 26.54 -9.66 -25.47
CA ARG A 58 27.13 -10.95 -25.85
C ARG A 58 27.60 -11.75 -24.63
N SER A 59 28.18 -11.09 -23.62
CA SER A 59 28.58 -11.73 -22.36
C SER A 59 27.37 -12.34 -21.65
N LEU A 60 26.31 -11.55 -21.45
CA LEU A 60 25.06 -11.99 -20.82
C LEU A 60 24.37 -13.11 -21.61
N GLN A 61 24.40 -13.07 -22.95
CA GLN A 61 23.89 -14.15 -23.79
C GLN A 61 24.68 -15.45 -23.61
N THR A 62 26.00 -15.36 -23.49
CA THR A 62 26.89 -16.52 -23.26
C THR A 62 26.68 -17.12 -21.87
N GLU A 63 26.56 -16.26 -20.85
CA GLU A 63 26.35 -16.67 -19.47
C GLU A 63 24.95 -17.27 -19.25
N ARG A 64 23.92 -16.72 -19.90
CA ARG A 64 22.58 -17.33 -19.96
C ARG A 64 22.63 -18.76 -20.53
N GLU A 65 23.32 -18.98 -21.65
CA GLU A 65 23.34 -20.32 -22.26
C GLU A 65 24.16 -21.30 -21.41
N ARG A 66 25.22 -20.83 -20.74
CA ARG A 66 25.97 -21.62 -19.74
C ARG A 66 25.10 -22.04 -18.56
N LEU A 67 24.32 -21.11 -17.99
CA LEU A 67 23.38 -21.41 -16.90
C LEU A 67 22.27 -22.38 -17.34
N LYS A 68 21.75 -22.21 -18.55
CA LYS A 68 20.75 -23.12 -19.14
C LYS A 68 21.30 -24.54 -19.29
N GLN A 69 22.53 -24.71 -19.81
CA GLN A 69 23.19 -26.01 -19.89
C GLN A 69 23.43 -26.64 -18.51
N HIS A 70 23.72 -25.83 -17.48
CA HIS A 70 23.89 -26.31 -16.12
C HIS A 70 22.57 -26.87 -15.55
N LEU A 71 21.48 -26.12 -15.69
CA LEU A 71 20.13 -26.55 -15.30
C LEU A 71 19.69 -27.83 -16.02
N GLU A 72 19.95 -27.91 -17.33
CA GLU A 72 19.68 -29.11 -18.14
C GLU A 72 20.50 -30.32 -17.62
N SER A 73 21.76 -30.11 -17.21
CA SER A 73 22.60 -31.18 -16.63
C SER A 73 22.18 -31.65 -15.24
N GLU A 74 21.73 -30.75 -14.35
CA GLU A 74 21.19 -31.13 -13.02
C GLU A 74 19.85 -31.86 -13.14
N SER A 75 19.01 -31.48 -14.13
CA SER A 75 17.75 -32.18 -14.40
C SER A 75 17.94 -33.61 -14.93
N ALA A 76 19.08 -33.92 -15.55
CA ALA A 76 19.43 -35.26 -16.00
C ALA A 76 20.06 -36.10 -14.88
N ALA A 77 20.82 -35.49 -13.97
CA ALA A 77 21.49 -36.18 -12.87
C ALA A 77 20.53 -36.64 -11.74
N SER A 78 19.32 -36.09 -11.69
CA SER A 78 18.31 -36.39 -10.66
C SER A 78 17.37 -37.55 -11.02
N SER A 79 17.58 -38.25 -12.14
CA SER A 79 16.72 -39.36 -12.58
C SER A 79 17.20 -40.77 -12.19
N ASP A 80 18.30 -40.91 -11.45
CA ASP A 80 18.85 -42.22 -11.04
C ASP A 80 19.30 -42.23 -9.56
N GLY A 81 18.85 -43.24 -8.81
CA GLY A 81 19.56 -43.71 -7.61
C GLY A 81 19.24 -43.03 -6.25
N SER A 82 18.46 -43.73 -5.42
CA SER A 82 18.29 -43.44 -3.99
C SER A 82 19.52 -43.81 -3.13
N ALA A 83 19.87 -42.96 -2.16
CA ALA A 83 20.34 -43.39 -0.83
C ALA A 83 20.27 -42.23 0.17
N ALA A 84 19.91 -42.51 1.43
CA ALA A 84 20.02 -41.56 2.53
C ALA A 84 21.34 -41.77 3.27
N GLU A 85 21.94 -40.71 3.81
CA GLU A 85 22.76 -40.83 5.02
C GLU A 85 22.78 -39.50 5.80
N SER A 86 22.68 -39.62 7.12
CA SER A 86 22.55 -38.55 8.10
C SER A 86 23.88 -38.31 8.83
N PHE A 87 24.25 -37.04 9.04
CA PHE A 87 25.31 -36.69 9.99
C PHE A 87 24.91 -35.46 10.82
N ASP A 88 24.68 -35.69 12.12
CA ASP A 88 24.62 -34.68 13.17
C ASP A 88 26.01 -34.55 13.82
N GLU A 89 26.50 -33.33 14.06
CA GLU A 89 27.19 -32.98 15.32
C GLU A 89 27.10 -31.45 15.56
N PRO A 90 26.83 -30.97 16.80
CA PRO A 90 26.52 -29.57 17.04
C PRO A 90 27.77 -28.71 17.33
N THR A 91 27.71 -27.41 17.07
CA THR A 91 28.70 -26.45 17.59
C THR A 91 28.04 -25.15 18.03
N LEU A 92 28.11 -24.87 19.33
CA LEU A 92 27.70 -23.60 19.95
C LEU A 92 28.78 -22.53 19.78
N VAL A 93 28.55 -21.49 18.98
CA VAL A 93 29.24 -20.19 19.11
C VAL A 93 28.26 -19.04 18.82
N HIS A 94 28.35 -17.98 19.63
CA HIS A 94 27.52 -16.77 19.55
C HIS A 94 27.51 -16.09 18.17
N GLN A 95 26.34 -15.59 17.77
CA GLN A 95 26.20 -14.49 16.80
C GLN A 95 25.55 -13.27 17.45
N PRO A 96 25.84 -12.05 16.95
CA PRO A 96 25.41 -10.79 17.56
C PRO A 96 23.93 -10.48 17.30
N VAL A 97 23.42 -9.46 18.01
CA VAL A 97 22.05 -8.96 17.93
C VAL A 97 21.59 -8.79 16.49
N GLN A 98 20.58 -9.57 16.08
CA GLN A 98 19.96 -9.44 14.77
C GLN A 98 19.15 -8.14 14.72
N GLN A 99 19.46 -7.31 13.72
CA GLN A 99 18.64 -6.17 13.34
C GLN A 99 17.27 -6.69 12.87
N SER A 100 16.19 -6.20 13.46
CA SER A 100 14.85 -6.77 13.25
C SER A 100 14.39 -6.59 11.81
N VAL A 101 14.33 -7.70 11.06
CA VAL A 101 13.83 -7.75 9.68
C VAL A 101 12.32 -7.54 9.64
N SER A 102 11.85 -6.53 8.90
CA SER A 102 10.43 -6.37 8.60
C SER A 102 9.99 -7.36 7.51
N HIS A 103 9.26 -8.41 7.90
CA HIS A 103 8.48 -9.21 6.97
C HIS A 103 7.13 -8.53 6.73
N GLU A 104 7.12 -7.61 5.78
CA GLU A 104 5.91 -6.87 5.40
C GLU A 104 4.92 -7.77 4.65
N SER A 105 3.66 -7.70 5.04
CA SER A 105 2.61 -8.66 4.68
C SER A 105 2.34 -8.76 3.17
N SER A 106 1.96 -9.96 2.72
CA SER A 106 1.46 -10.24 1.37
C SER A 106 0.12 -9.55 1.03
N SER A 107 -0.48 -8.86 2.00
CA SER A 107 -1.89 -8.47 2.04
C SER A 107 -2.34 -7.53 0.93
N ALA A 108 -1.42 -6.70 0.46
CA ALA A 108 -1.66 -5.80 -0.67
C ALA A 108 -2.01 -6.52 -1.99
N LEU A 109 -1.66 -7.81 -2.15
CA LEU A 109 -2.01 -8.60 -3.35
C LEU A 109 -3.40 -9.28 -3.26
N SER A 110 -4.01 -9.40 -2.08
CA SER A 110 -5.28 -10.13 -1.88
C SER A 110 -6.51 -9.33 -2.33
N THR A 111 -6.62 -9.13 -3.64
CA THR A 111 -7.71 -8.42 -4.33
C THR A 111 -8.81 -9.38 -4.82
N SER A 112 -9.03 -10.48 -4.09
CA SER A 112 -9.78 -11.70 -4.47
C SER A 112 -11.29 -11.56 -4.77
N GLU A 113 -11.85 -10.34 -4.68
CA GLU A 113 -13.24 -10.02 -5.08
C GLU A 113 -13.33 -9.34 -6.44
N PHE A 114 -12.20 -8.95 -7.02
CA PHE A 114 -12.16 -8.07 -8.17
C PHE A 114 -11.90 -8.76 -9.51
N PHE A 115 -11.74 -10.08 -9.54
CA PHE A 115 -11.19 -10.79 -10.69
C PHE A 115 -12.23 -11.41 -11.63
N ASP A 116 -12.21 -10.96 -12.89
CA ASP A 116 -13.18 -11.33 -13.93
C ASP A 116 -12.46 -11.64 -15.25
N ALA A 117 -12.20 -12.92 -15.52
CA ALA A 117 -11.35 -13.36 -16.64
C ALA A 117 -11.94 -13.05 -18.04
N ALA A 118 -11.06 -12.67 -18.98
CA ALA A 118 -11.37 -11.79 -20.11
C ALA A 118 -11.97 -12.42 -21.40
N GLU A 119 -12.69 -11.58 -22.15
CA GLU A 119 -12.88 -11.72 -23.59
C GLU A 119 -11.64 -11.32 -24.41
N LYS A 120 -11.61 -11.75 -25.67
CA LYS A 120 -10.46 -11.72 -26.60
C LYS A 120 -10.24 -10.32 -27.21
N LEU A 121 -9.32 -9.53 -26.66
CA LEU A 121 -9.04 -8.16 -27.11
C LEU A 121 -8.18 -8.09 -28.39
N SER A 122 -8.65 -7.30 -29.36
CA SER A 122 -7.89 -6.80 -30.51
C SER A 122 -7.01 -5.59 -30.13
N LEU A 123 -5.88 -5.42 -30.83
CA LEU A 123 -4.84 -4.45 -30.49
C LEU A 123 -5.06 -3.08 -31.18
N SER A 124 -4.91 -1.99 -30.43
CA SER A 124 -4.52 -0.68 -30.95
C SER A 124 -3.75 0.09 -29.87
N SER A 125 -2.47 0.37 -30.13
CA SER A 125 -1.55 1.00 -29.18
C SER A 125 -1.60 2.53 -29.25
N SER A 126 -1.34 3.21 -28.14
CA SER A 126 -0.90 4.61 -28.14
C SER A 126 0.16 4.84 -27.06
N SER A 127 1.04 5.82 -27.30
CA SER A 127 2.27 6.07 -26.55
C SER A 127 2.14 7.29 -25.63
N SER A 128 2.89 7.31 -24.54
CA SER A 128 3.10 8.51 -23.70
C SER A 128 4.54 8.56 -23.24
N GLU A 129 5.13 9.75 -23.30
CA GLU A 129 6.51 10.04 -22.90
C GLU A 129 6.57 10.44 -21.40
N GLU A 130 7.73 10.29 -20.77
CA GLU A 130 7.99 10.70 -19.38
C GLU A 130 9.09 11.76 -19.35
N GLU A 131 9.00 12.71 -18.41
CA GLU A 131 10.04 13.69 -18.09
C GLU A 131 10.55 13.43 -16.66
N GLU A 132 11.87 13.47 -16.47
CA GLU A 132 12.55 13.34 -15.18
C GLU A 132 13.07 14.71 -14.71
N GLU A 133 13.21 14.93 -13.39
CA GLU A 133 14.35 15.71 -12.88
C GLU A 133 14.69 15.42 -11.40
N GLU A 134 15.95 15.68 -11.04
CA GLU A 134 16.61 15.47 -9.74
C GLU A 134 16.22 16.58 -8.72
N GLY A 135 16.52 16.59 -7.42
CA GLY A 135 17.42 15.81 -6.54
C GLY A 135 18.25 16.77 -5.66
N SER A 136 18.30 16.58 -4.32
CA SER A 136 19.30 17.26 -3.45
C SER A 136 19.42 16.64 -2.04
N PHE A 137 20.46 17.04 -1.31
CA PHE A 137 21.16 16.27 -0.27
C PHE A 137 21.34 17.04 1.07
N CYS A 138 22.01 16.41 2.06
CA CYS A 138 22.40 16.85 3.42
C CYS A 138 21.37 16.57 4.54
N SER A 139 21.76 16.20 5.77
CA SER A 139 23.05 15.70 6.28
C SER A 139 22.86 15.09 7.68
N GLU A 140 23.72 14.13 8.07
CA GLU A 140 23.69 13.42 9.36
C GLU A 140 24.14 14.30 10.55
N VAL A 141 23.55 14.11 11.74
CA VAL A 141 24.18 14.44 13.04
C VAL A 141 23.89 13.33 14.06
N SER A 142 24.82 13.13 14.99
CA SER A 142 24.83 12.00 15.93
C SER A 142 23.78 12.06 17.05
N ASP A 143 23.38 10.88 17.52
CA ASP A 143 22.47 10.66 18.65
C ASP A 143 23.25 10.26 19.94
N ASP A 144 22.92 10.90 21.05
CA ASP A 144 23.26 10.52 22.44
C ASP A 144 22.26 11.20 23.38
N GLY A 145 21.38 10.43 24.04
CA GLY A 145 20.16 11.03 24.59
C GLY A 145 19.23 10.16 25.46
N THR A 146 19.79 9.39 26.40
CA THR A 146 19.14 8.96 27.67
C THR A 146 17.62 8.67 27.71
N GLU A 147 17.25 7.40 27.88
CA GLU A 147 15.89 7.01 28.27
C GLU A 147 15.50 7.50 29.68
N TYR A 148 14.28 8.02 29.84
CA TYR A 148 13.65 8.26 31.14
C TYR A 148 12.30 7.53 31.21
N ALA A 149 12.23 6.47 32.00
CA ALA A 149 11.01 5.71 32.25
C ALA A 149 10.27 6.22 33.50
N PRO A 150 8.97 6.56 33.42
CA PRO A 150 8.11 6.68 34.59
C PRO A 150 7.66 5.29 35.07
N GLY A 151 7.75 5.08 36.39
CA GLY A 151 7.45 3.79 37.04
C GLY A 151 5.96 3.45 37.19
N ALA A 152 5.71 2.40 37.97
CA ALA A 152 4.49 1.60 37.93
C ALA A 152 3.47 1.88 39.05
N GLU A 153 2.36 1.12 38.95
CA GLU A 153 1.35 0.78 39.95
C GLU A 153 0.16 1.74 40.19
N GLY A 154 -1.04 1.14 40.16
CA GLY A 154 -2.33 1.80 40.32
C GLY A 154 -3.49 0.79 40.25
N ASN A 155 -3.53 -0.19 41.16
CA ASN A 155 -4.61 -1.18 41.23
C ASN A 155 -5.98 -0.55 41.51
N LEU A 156 -6.97 -0.80 40.65
CA LEU A 156 -8.40 -0.71 41.00
C LEU A 156 -9.17 -1.90 40.41
N THR A 157 -10.00 -2.51 41.26
CA THR A 157 -10.69 -3.79 41.04
C THR A 157 -12.11 -3.65 40.51
N ASP A 158 -12.70 -4.80 40.12
CA ASP A 158 -14.12 -5.04 39.83
C ASP A 158 -14.75 -4.41 38.58
N ARG A 159 -14.49 -5.08 37.45
CA ARG A 159 -15.52 -5.37 36.44
C ARG A 159 -15.48 -6.88 36.14
N PRO A 160 -16.63 -7.58 36.04
CA PRO A 160 -16.62 -8.98 35.65
C PRO A 160 -16.10 -9.09 34.21
N PRO A 161 -15.12 -9.95 33.92
CA PRO A 161 -14.66 -10.15 32.56
C PRO A 161 -15.76 -10.87 31.78
N MET A 162 -16.49 -10.14 30.93
CA MET A 162 -17.17 -10.76 29.80
C MET A 162 -16.11 -11.49 29.00
N SER A 163 -16.17 -12.83 29.00
CA SER A 163 -15.24 -13.67 28.25
C SER A 163 -15.28 -13.26 26.77
N GLN A 164 -14.23 -12.55 26.32
CA GLN A 164 -14.08 -12.13 24.94
C GLN A 164 -13.53 -13.29 24.10
N GLY A 165 -14.22 -14.44 24.16
CA GLY A 165 -13.81 -15.73 23.61
C GLY A 165 -13.84 -15.78 22.08
N ARG A 166 -13.00 -14.95 21.46
CA ARG A 166 -12.74 -14.91 20.02
C ARG A 166 -11.37 -15.51 19.71
N ARG A 167 -11.26 -16.15 18.55
CA ARG A 167 -10.05 -16.88 18.12
C ARG A 167 -8.82 -15.98 18.09
N SER A 168 -7.70 -16.59 18.46
CA SER A 168 -6.37 -15.96 18.52
C SER A 168 -5.45 -16.35 17.37
N LYS A 169 -5.80 -17.40 16.62
CA LYS A 169 -5.03 -18.02 15.55
C LYS A 169 -5.98 -18.53 14.45
N LEU A 170 -5.49 -18.71 13.23
CA LEU A 170 -6.26 -19.34 12.15
C LEU A 170 -6.20 -20.89 12.26
N PRO A 171 -7.14 -21.63 11.64
CA PRO A 171 -7.15 -23.10 11.67
C PRO A 171 -5.91 -23.74 11.04
N ALA A 172 -5.35 -23.12 10.00
CA ALA A 172 -4.12 -23.53 9.33
C ALA A 172 -3.14 -22.34 9.17
N PRO A 173 -1.83 -22.59 9.09
CA PRO A 173 -0.87 -21.59 8.63
C PRO A 173 -1.07 -21.30 7.14
N LYS A 174 -0.54 -20.17 6.66
CA LYS A 174 -0.51 -19.82 5.24
C LYS A 174 0.21 -20.91 4.42
N PRO A 175 -0.21 -21.19 3.18
CA PRO A 175 0.50 -22.11 2.30
C PRO A 175 1.83 -21.52 1.81
N ASP A 176 2.79 -22.39 1.51
CA ASP A 176 3.97 -22.00 0.75
C ASP A 176 3.58 -21.63 -0.68
N ALA A 177 3.72 -20.36 -1.04
CA ALA A 177 3.40 -19.88 -2.37
C ALA A 177 4.50 -20.28 -3.37
N GLY A 178 4.24 -21.30 -4.20
CA GLY A 178 5.13 -21.68 -5.29
C GLY A 178 5.27 -20.58 -6.35
N ASP A 179 6.39 -19.85 -6.31
CA ASP A 179 6.62 -18.60 -7.06
C ASP A 179 6.47 -18.70 -8.59
N THR A 180 6.69 -19.89 -9.17
CA THR A 180 6.77 -20.09 -10.63
C THR A 180 5.44 -19.89 -11.38
N SER A 181 4.30 -20.05 -10.69
CA SER A 181 2.97 -19.91 -11.29
C SER A 181 2.57 -18.44 -11.49
N LEU A 182 2.84 -17.60 -10.49
CA LEU A 182 2.42 -16.20 -10.45
C LEU A 182 3.19 -15.34 -11.48
N TRP A 183 4.49 -15.60 -11.67
CA TRP A 183 5.34 -14.87 -12.63
C TRP A 183 4.77 -14.96 -14.05
N ASN A 184 4.45 -16.18 -14.47
CA ASN A 184 3.88 -16.47 -15.79
C ASN A 184 2.50 -15.83 -16.01
N LEU A 185 1.75 -15.54 -14.94
CA LEU A 185 0.46 -14.88 -15.00
C LEU A 185 0.59 -13.35 -15.09
N LEU A 186 1.42 -12.74 -14.22
CA LEU A 186 1.59 -11.29 -14.21
C LEU A 186 2.39 -10.80 -15.43
N CYS A 187 3.40 -11.52 -15.90
CA CYS A 187 4.14 -11.15 -17.13
C CYS A 187 3.24 -11.07 -18.38
N LYS A 188 2.20 -11.90 -18.47
CA LYS A 188 1.20 -11.84 -19.56
C LYS A 188 0.26 -10.62 -19.46
N ASN A 189 0.29 -9.91 -18.34
CA ASN A 189 -0.63 -8.83 -18.00
C ASN A 189 0.07 -7.55 -17.49
N ILE A 190 1.36 -7.38 -17.79
CA ILE A 190 2.10 -6.12 -17.57
C ILE A 190 1.32 -4.95 -18.20
N GLY A 191 1.20 -3.84 -17.45
CA GLY A 191 0.48 -2.64 -17.87
C GLY A 191 -1.05 -2.78 -18.00
N LYS A 192 -1.63 -3.96 -17.73
CA LYS A 192 -3.09 -4.15 -17.76
C LYS A 192 -3.71 -3.98 -16.38
N ASP A 193 -5.00 -3.67 -16.37
CA ASP A 193 -5.84 -3.73 -15.17
C ASP A 193 -6.02 -5.21 -14.75
N LEU A 194 -5.41 -5.59 -13.62
CA LEU A 194 -5.40 -6.97 -13.13
C LEU A 194 -6.77 -7.43 -12.60
N SER A 195 -7.74 -6.52 -12.39
CA SER A 195 -9.14 -6.91 -12.12
C SER A 195 -9.75 -7.81 -13.22
N LYS A 196 -9.12 -7.93 -14.38
CA LYS A 196 -9.57 -8.84 -15.46
C LYS A 196 -8.79 -10.17 -15.54
N VAL A 197 -8.09 -10.54 -14.47
CA VAL A 197 -7.19 -11.70 -14.42
C VAL A 197 -7.48 -12.53 -13.17
N SER A 198 -8.03 -13.74 -13.32
CA SER A 198 -8.23 -14.63 -12.17
C SER A 198 -6.89 -15.06 -11.56
N MET A 199 -6.65 -14.65 -10.32
CA MET A 199 -5.42 -14.94 -9.57
C MET A 199 -5.53 -16.27 -8.82
N PRO A 200 -4.44 -17.06 -8.70
CA PRO A 200 -4.43 -18.30 -7.93
C PRO A 200 -4.77 -18.08 -6.45
N VAL A 201 -5.46 -19.04 -5.82
CA VAL A 201 -5.86 -18.95 -4.41
C VAL A 201 -4.66 -18.96 -3.45
N THR A 202 -3.51 -19.49 -3.87
CA THR A 202 -2.26 -19.53 -3.09
C THR A 202 -1.61 -18.16 -2.85
N ILE A 203 -2.01 -17.13 -3.60
CA ILE A 203 -1.54 -15.74 -3.41
C ILE A 203 -2.62 -14.83 -2.80
N ASN A 204 -3.81 -15.38 -2.58
CA ASN A 204 -4.86 -14.72 -1.82
C ASN A 204 -4.66 -15.00 -0.33
N GLU A 205 -5.33 -14.20 0.47
CA GLU A 205 -5.43 -14.37 1.92
C GLU A 205 -6.89 -14.68 2.28
N PRO A 206 -7.16 -15.32 3.44
CA PRO A 206 -8.51 -15.68 3.87
C PRO A 206 -9.35 -14.47 4.36
N LEU A 207 -9.06 -13.27 3.85
CA LEU A 207 -9.82 -12.04 4.00
C LEU A 207 -10.07 -11.41 2.63
N ASN A 208 -11.26 -10.85 2.45
CA ASN A 208 -11.67 -10.18 1.22
C ASN A 208 -11.58 -8.64 1.36
N MET A 209 -11.84 -7.88 0.28
CA MET A 209 -11.72 -6.42 0.32
C MET A 209 -12.71 -5.79 1.30
N LEU A 210 -13.91 -6.35 1.40
CA LEU A 210 -14.94 -5.86 2.32
C LEU A 210 -14.51 -6.00 3.79
N GLN A 211 -13.79 -7.08 4.13
CA GLN A 211 -13.13 -7.25 5.42
C GLN A 211 -11.90 -6.36 5.57
N ARG A 212 -11.13 -6.10 4.49
CA ARG A 212 -10.01 -5.15 4.49
C ARG A 212 -10.46 -3.72 4.82
N LEU A 213 -11.61 -3.30 4.33
CA LEU A 213 -12.26 -2.03 4.72
C LEU A 213 -12.72 -2.00 6.19
N CYS A 214 -12.88 -3.17 6.83
CA CYS A 214 -13.22 -3.26 8.25
C CYS A 214 -11.99 -3.05 9.14
N GLU A 215 -10.79 -3.43 8.69
CA GLU A 215 -9.52 -3.23 9.42
C GLU A 215 -9.21 -1.75 9.69
N GLU A 216 -9.76 -0.83 8.89
CA GLU A 216 -9.70 0.62 9.11
C GLU A 216 -10.37 1.07 10.42
N LEU A 217 -11.17 0.19 11.04
CA LEU A 217 -11.87 0.42 12.30
C LEU A 217 -11.27 -0.37 13.47
N GLU A 218 -10.09 -1.01 13.31
CA GLU A 218 -9.37 -1.70 14.39
C GLU A 218 -9.11 -0.78 15.61
N TYR A 219 -8.90 0.52 15.36
CA TYR A 219 -8.61 1.55 16.38
C TYR A 219 -9.75 2.55 16.52
N SER A 220 -10.99 2.08 16.38
CA SER A 220 -12.23 2.87 16.51
C SER A 220 -12.33 3.65 17.84
N ASP A 221 -11.67 3.20 18.90
CA ASP A 221 -11.53 3.92 20.18
C ASP A 221 -10.93 5.34 20.02
N LEU A 222 -10.12 5.59 18.98
CA LEU A 222 -9.59 6.91 18.64
C LEU A 222 -10.69 7.86 18.11
N LEU A 223 -11.69 7.32 17.41
CA LEU A 223 -12.86 8.07 16.93
C LEU A 223 -13.79 8.42 18.10
N ASP A 224 -13.97 7.50 19.05
CA ASP A 224 -14.71 7.78 20.28
C ASP A 224 -14.02 8.87 21.13
N LYS A 225 -12.68 8.83 21.22
CA LYS A 225 -11.90 9.93 21.83
C LYS A 225 -12.10 11.25 21.06
N ALA A 226 -11.98 11.25 19.74
CA ALA A 226 -12.16 12.43 18.90
C ALA A 226 -13.58 13.03 19.02
N ALA A 227 -14.62 12.20 19.21
CA ALA A 227 -15.96 12.66 19.50
C ALA A 227 -16.05 13.38 20.86
N SER A 228 -15.30 12.91 21.87
CA SER A 228 -15.27 13.50 23.22
C SER A 228 -14.36 14.73 23.38
N THR A 229 -13.39 14.93 22.48
CA THR A 229 -12.52 16.11 22.47
C THR A 229 -13.33 17.38 22.16
N GLU A 230 -13.01 18.51 22.77
CA GLU A 230 -13.61 19.81 22.40
C GLU A 230 -12.78 20.54 21.35
N ASP A 231 -11.46 20.63 21.56
CA ASP A 231 -10.52 21.33 20.69
C ASP A 231 -10.46 20.71 19.27
N HIS A 232 -10.66 21.54 18.24
CA HIS A 232 -10.73 21.07 16.84
C HIS A 232 -9.38 20.59 16.31
N PHE A 233 -8.27 21.09 16.87
CA PHE A 233 -6.94 20.72 16.47
C PHE A 233 -6.54 19.36 17.06
N GLU A 234 -6.73 19.14 18.36
CA GLU A 234 -6.56 17.82 18.98
C GLU A 234 -7.48 16.77 18.35
N ARG A 235 -8.72 17.16 17.99
CA ARG A 235 -9.65 16.30 17.23
C ARG A 235 -9.09 15.91 15.86
N MET A 236 -8.53 16.86 15.11
CA MET A 236 -7.85 16.59 13.83
C MET A 236 -6.66 15.63 14.01
N LEU A 237 -5.85 15.80 15.06
CA LEU A 237 -4.73 14.88 15.34
C LEU A 237 -5.19 13.45 15.66
N LEU A 238 -6.31 13.28 16.36
CA LEU A 238 -6.89 11.95 16.62
C LEU A 238 -7.47 11.31 15.34
N CYS A 239 -8.08 12.10 14.46
CA CYS A 239 -8.51 11.63 13.14
C CYS A 239 -7.29 11.18 12.30
N VAL A 240 -6.26 12.01 12.21
CA VAL A 240 -4.96 11.68 11.56
C VAL A 240 -4.39 10.37 12.09
N ALA A 241 -4.31 10.20 13.41
CA ALA A 241 -3.83 8.96 14.03
C ALA A 241 -4.66 7.73 13.62
N THR A 242 -5.99 7.87 13.58
CA THR A 242 -6.88 6.78 13.16
C THR A 242 -6.69 6.39 11.70
N PHE A 243 -6.32 7.32 10.81
CA PHE A 243 -6.18 7.04 9.38
C PHE A 243 -4.78 6.53 9.02
N LEU A 244 -3.76 6.88 9.80
CA LEU A 244 -2.40 6.38 9.62
C LEU A 244 -2.26 4.89 9.94
N VAL A 245 -3.03 4.40 10.92
CA VAL A 245 -3.26 2.97 11.21
C VAL A 245 -3.46 2.14 9.94
N VAL A 246 -4.28 2.63 8.99
CA VAL A 246 -4.70 1.88 7.79
C VAL A 246 -3.51 1.43 6.95
N TYR A 247 -2.43 2.21 6.95
CA TYR A 247 -1.22 1.92 6.19
C TYR A 247 -0.25 0.98 6.93
N THR A 248 -0.58 0.61 8.17
CA THR A 248 0.29 -0.14 9.09
C THR A 248 -0.25 -1.48 9.55
N VAL A 249 -1.27 -1.98 8.86
CA VAL A 249 -1.80 -3.33 9.04
C VAL A 249 -0.65 -4.33 8.86
N GLY A 250 -0.01 -4.70 9.99
CA GLY A 250 1.30 -5.37 10.04
C GLY A 250 2.31 -4.90 11.12
N LEU A 251 2.16 -3.76 11.85
CA LEU A 251 3.19 -3.17 12.78
C LEU A 251 2.66 -2.74 14.22
N LYS A 252 3.26 -1.80 15.05
CA LYS A 252 3.28 -1.77 16.59
C LYS A 252 2.86 -0.53 17.60
N ILE A 253 1.60 -0.36 18.16
CA ILE A 253 1.02 -0.04 19.54
C ILE A 253 -0.19 -0.96 19.94
N GLN A 254 -0.34 -1.44 21.19
CA GLN A 254 -1.55 -2.16 21.71
C GLN A 254 -2.88 -1.37 21.72
N GLY A 255 -4.02 -1.98 21.32
CA GLY A 255 -5.36 -1.43 21.54
C GLY A 255 -6.53 -2.43 21.42
N MET A 256 -7.45 -2.40 22.39
CA MET A 256 -8.83 -2.96 22.37
C MET A 256 -9.62 -2.28 23.51
N PRO A 257 -10.96 -2.09 23.44
CA PRO A 257 -11.91 -2.93 22.70
C PRO A 257 -13.10 -2.24 21.95
N ARG A 258 -13.36 -2.72 20.73
CA ARG A 258 -14.69 -2.94 20.08
C ARG A 258 -15.89 -2.07 20.55
N PHE A 259 -16.49 -1.27 19.65
CA PHE A 259 -17.97 -1.18 19.47
C PHE A 259 -18.40 -0.50 18.14
N VAL A 260 -18.08 -1.09 16.98
CA VAL A 260 -18.87 -0.82 15.76
C VAL A 260 -20.17 -1.62 15.85
N ILE A 261 -21.31 -0.95 15.92
CA ILE A 261 -22.61 -1.58 16.21
C ILE A 261 -23.18 -2.26 14.95
N VAL A 262 -22.98 -1.62 13.81
CA VAL A 262 -23.35 -2.13 12.48
C VAL A 262 -22.21 -1.79 11.53
N PHE A 263 -21.58 -2.81 10.93
CA PHE A 263 -20.74 -2.65 9.75
C PHE A 263 -21.45 -3.33 8.58
N LEU A 264 -22.00 -2.53 7.66
CA LEU A 264 -22.56 -3.01 6.40
C LEU A 264 -21.55 -2.77 5.30
N HIS A 265 -21.38 -3.76 4.43
CA HIS A 265 -20.46 -3.67 3.31
C HIS A 265 -21.04 -4.38 2.10
N MET A 266 -20.77 -3.89 0.89
CA MET A 266 -21.24 -4.54 -0.32
C MET A 266 -20.39 -4.18 -1.54
N GLN A 267 -20.22 -5.14 -2.44
CA GLN A 267 -19.77 -4.87 -3.80
C GLN A 267 -20.92 -4.21 -4.57
N VAL A 268 -20.92 -2.88 -4.66
CA VAL A 268 -22.02 -2.09 -5.27
C VAL A 268 -21.94 -2.07 -6.79
N ASN A 269 -20.73 -2.10 -7.35
CA ASN A 269 -20.51 -2.27 -8.79
C ASN A 269 -19.38 -3.30 -9.02
N HIS A 270 -19.43 -3.99 -10.15
CA HIS A 270 -18.39 -4.90 -10.58
C HIS A 270 -17.59 -4.37 -11.79
N HIS A 271 -18.18 -3.52 -12.64
CA HIS A 271 -17.52 -2.91 -13.78
C HIS A 271 -17.83 -1.39 -13.87
N PRO A 272 -16.94 -0.52 -13.36
CA PRO A 272 -15.74 -0.85 -12.59
C PRO A 272 -16.08 -1.47 -11.23
N PRO A 273 -15.14 -2.22 -10.61
CA PRO A 273 -15.36 -2.73 -9.28
C PRO A 273 -15.39 -1.59 -8.26
N VAL A 274 -16.47 -1.51 -7.49
CA VAL A 274 -16.64 -0.55 -6.38
C VAL A 274 -17.17 -1.31 -5.18
N SER A 275 -16.47 -1.18 -4.05
CA SER A 275 -16.86 -1.70 -2.74
C SER A 275 -17.31 -0.51 -1.89
N ALA A 276 -18.48 -0.61 -1.26
CA ALA A 276 -18.96 0.41 -0.31
C ALA A 276 -19.06 -0.19 1.10
N CYS A 277 -18.77 0.62 2.12
CA CYS A 277 -19.04 0.26 3.50
C CYS A 277 -19.61 1.43 4.33
N TYR A 278 -20.34 1.08 5.38
CA TYR A 278 -20.93 1.98 6.35
C TYR A 278 -20.79 1.37 7.76
N ALA A 279 -20.33 2.17 8.70
CA ALA A 279 -20.15 1.84 10.10
C ALA A 279 -20.86 2.85 11.00
N GLU A 280 -21.55 2.38 12.02
CA GLU A 280 -22.21 3.25 13.01
C GLU A 280 -21.86 2.86 14.45
N SER A 281 -21.53 3.87 15.24
CA SER A 281 -21.32 3.86 16.68
C SER A 281 -22.29 4.85 17.34
N LYS A 282 -22.35 4.86 18.67
CA LYS A 282 -23.10 5.89 19.43
C LYS A 282 -22.53 7.30 19.25
N ASN A 283 -21.25 7.41 18.88
CA ASN A 283 -20.51 8.66 18.85
C ASN A 283 -20.14 9.12 17.43
N TYR A 284 -20.15 8.22 16.44
CA TYR A 284 -19.73 8.52 15.08
C TYR A 284 -20.43 7.65 14.03
N LYS A 285 -20.49 8.15 12.80
CA LYS A 285 -20.74 7.37 11.58
C LYS A 285 -19.50 7.43 10.70
N PHE A 286 -19.18 6.34 10.02
CA PHE A 286 -18.05 6.25 9.10
C PHE A 286 -18.51 5.55 7.82
N TRP A 287 -18.14 6.05 6.65
CA TRP A 287 -18.49 5.42 5.38
C TRP A 287 -17.50 5.74 4.27
N GLN A 288 -17.49 4.90 3.25
CA GLN A 288 -16.73 5.12 2.02
C GLN A 288 -17.28 4.27 0.89
N ASP A 289 -17.09 4.76 -0.33
CA ASP A 289 -16.94 3.93 -1.52
C ASP A 289 -15.46 3.90 -1.93
N VAL A 290 -14.99 2.74 -2.38
CA VAL A 290 -13.65 2.60 -2.95
C VAL A 290 -13.68 1.77 -4.23
N ARG A 291 -12.98 2.27 -5.24
CA ARG A 291 -12.55 1.54 -6.42
C ARG A 291 -11.04 1.35 -6.32
N ILE A 292 -10.59 0.10 -6.29
CA ILE A 292 -9.17 -0.20 -6.45
C ILE A 292 -8.82 -0.23 -7.94
N LYS A 293 -7.77 0.49 -8.34
CA LYS A 293 -7.09 0.30 -9.64
C LYS A 293 -5.71 -0.30 -9.37
N THR A 294 -5.32 -1.30 -10.13
CA THR A 294 -4.00 -1.95 -9.99
C THR A 294 -3.16 -1.74 -11.24
N LYS A 295 -1.86 -1.48 -11.10
CA LYS A 295 -0.90 -1.50 -12.21
C LYS A 295 0.29 -2.39 -11.87
N PHE A 296 0.69 -3.25 -12.80
CA PHE A 296 1.88 -4.09 -12.64
C PHE A 296 3.03 -3.63 -13.56
N TRP A 297 4.17 -3.35 -12.94
CA TRP A 297 5.38 -2.77 -13.52
C TRP A 297 6.55 -3.78 -13.61
N GLY A 298 6.26 -5.07 -13.74
CA GLY A 298 7.26 -6.13 -13.92
C GLY A 298 7.95 -6.61 -12.64
N LYS A 299 8.38 -5.69 -11.76
CA LYS A 299 8.92 -6.03 -10.41
C LYS A 299 8.02 -5.60 -9.26
N SER A 300 7.20 -4.58 -9.49
CA SER A 300 6.32 -3.98 -8.48
C SER A 300 4.87 -3.88 -8.96
N MET A 301 3.94 -3.74 -8.02
CA MET A 301 2.51 -3.55 -8.29
C MET A 301 1.99 -2.36 -7.48
N GLU A 302 1.51 -1.33 -8.18
CA GLU A 302 0.80 -0.20 -7.57
C GLU A 302 -0.68 -0.56 -7.37
N ILE A 303 -1.21 -0.11 -6.24
CA ILE A 303 -2.60 -0.23 -5.82
C ILE A 303 -3.06 1.20 -5.52
N LEU A 304 -3.93 1.70 -6.40
CA LEU A 304 -4.42 3.07 -6.38
C LEU A 304 -5.89 3.06 -5.93
N PRO A 305 -6.17 3.31 -4.64
CA PRO A 305 -7.53 3.50 -4.15
C PRO A 305 -8.11 4.81 -4.68
N VAL A 306 -9.27 4.72 -5.34
CA VAL A 306 -10.04 5.87 -5.84
C VAL A 306 -11.38 5.89 -5.11
N GLY A 307 -11.63 6.95 -4.35
CA GLY A 307 -12.81 7.09 -3.50
C GLY A 307 -12.60 8.20 -2.48
N SER A 308 -13.57 8.40 -1.59
CA SER A 308 -13.41 9.28 -0.43
C SER A 308 -13.93 8.57 0.81
N VAL A 309 -13.20 8.73 1.91
CA VAL A 309 -13.61 8.24 3.22
C VAL A 309 -14.18 9.40 4.02
N HIS A 310 -15.24 9.10 4.77
CA HIS A 310 -16.06 10.06 5.48
C HIS A 310 -16.25 9.61 6.94
N LEU A 311 -16.23 10.59 7.84
CA LEU A 311 -16.45 10.39 9.28
C LEU A 311 -17.28 11.57 9.81
N GLU A 312 -18.47 11.28 10.35
CA GLU A 312 -19.32 12.24 11.06
C GLU A 312 -19.21 11.97 12.56
N LEU A 313 -18.74 12.93 13.35
CA LEU A 313 -18.70 12.85 14.81
C LEU A 313 -19.97 13.49 15.38
N LEU A 314 -20.83 12.68 16.00
CA LEU A 314 -22.22 13.04 16.32
C LEU A 314 -22.34 14.06 17.46
N SER A 315 -21.36 14.12 18.35
CA SER A 315 -21.30 15.05 19.48
C SER A 315 -20.93 16.48 19.05
N SER A 316 -20.02 16.64 18.08
CA SER A 316 -19.56 17.95 17.59
C SER A 316 -20.23 18.40 16.30
N GLY A 317 -20.84 17.48 15.55
CA GLY A 317 -21.29 17.75 14.17
C GLY A 317 -20.14 17.93 13.18
N SER A 318 -18.90 17.56 13.55
CA SER A 318 -17.74 17.59 12.64
C SER A 318 -17.88 16.53 11.57
N HIS A 319 -17.78 16.92 10.29
CA HIS A 319 -17.73 15.98 9.17
C HIS A 319 -16.35 16.00 8.53
N TYR A 320 -15.56 14.96 8.79
CA TYR A 320 -14.26 14.76 8.19
C TYR A 320 -14.37 14.03 6.85
N GLN A 321 -13.59 14.46 5.86
CA GLN A 321 -13.41 13.76 4.59
C GLN A 321 -11.92 13.66 4.24
N TRP A 322 -11.48 12.50 3.74
CA TRP A 322 -10.12 12.31 3.22
C TRP A 322 -10.03 11.35 2.03
N ASN A 323 -8.97 11.52 1.24
CA ASN A 323 -8.55 10.56 0.22
C ASN A 323 -7.50 9.58 0.79
N LYS A 324 -7.29 8.46 0.09
CA LYS A 324 -6.19 7.52 0.38
C LYS A 324 -4.99 7.76 -0.54
N VAL A 325 -3.81 7.25 -0.14
CA VAL A 325 -2.57 7.31 -0.92
C VAL A 325 -2.34 6.04 -1.74
N THR A 326 -1.31 6.01 -2.59
CA THR A 326 -0.96 4.83 -3.38
C THR A 326 -0.11 3.87 -2.55
N THR A 327 -0.44 2.59 -2.57
CA THR A 327 0.40 1.52 -2.02
C THR A 327 1.14 0.83 -3.15
N CYS A 328 2.44 0.55 -3.00
CA CYS A 328 3.24 -0.14 -4.00
C CYS A 328 3.95 -1.35 -3.39
N VAL A 329 3.65 -2.55 -3.87
CA VAL A 329 4.34 -3.78 -3.45
C VAL A 329 5.56 -3.97 -4.34
N HIS A 330 6.75 -3.93 -3.77
CA HIS A 330 8.00 -4.17 -4.47
C HIS A 330 8.43 -5.64 -4.37
N ASN A 331 9.31 -6.06 -5.27
CA ASN A 331 10.00 -7.36 -5.22
C ASN A 331 9.05 -8.57 -5.19
N ILE A 332 7.90 -8.49 -5.87
CA ILE A 332 6.83 -9.53 -5.86
C ILE A 332 7.36 -10.94 -6.13
N PHE A 333 8.43 -11.05 -6.92
CA PHE A 333 8.98 -12.29 -7.46
C PHE A 333 10.41 -12.64 -7.07
N SER A 334 11.11 -11.79 -6.32
CA SER A 334 12.55 -11.96 -6.11
C SER A 334 13.08 -11.19 -4.90
N GLY A 335 13.73 -11.88 -3.99
CA GLY A 335 14.27 -11.30 -2.76
C GLY A 335 13.17 -10.94 -1.75
N GLN A 336 13.50 -10.07 -0.80
CA GLN A 336 12.55 -9.62 0.22
C GLN A 336 11.52 -8.68 -0.40
N ARG A 337 10.24 -9.06 -0.30
CA ARG A 337 9.08 -8.19 -0.58
C ARG A 337 9.04 -7.07 0.46
N TRP A 338 8.68 -5.87 0.02
CA TRP A 338 8.45 -4.72 0.88
C TRP A 338 7.39 -3.81 0.25
N VAL A 339 6.76 -2.97 1.07
CA VAL A 339 5.61 -2.14 0.71
C VAL A 339 5.99 -0.67 0.87
N ASP A 340 5.76 0.12 -0.17
CA ASP A 340 5.84 1.58 -0.11
C ASP A 340 4.44 2.19 -0.06
N GLN A 341 4.32 3.35 0.60
CA GLN A 341 3.10 4.17 0.62
C GLN A 341 3.51 5.57 0.18
N TYR A 342 2.89 6.11 -0.86
CA TYR A 342 3.24 7.44 -1.37
C TYR A 342 2.11 8.23 -1.99
N GLY A 343 2.32 9.55 -1.99
CA GLY A 343 1.39 10.55 -2.49
C GLY A 343 0.85 11.43 -1.37
N GLU A 344 -0.18 12.19 -1.69
CA GLU A 344 -0.75 13.19 -0.81
C GLU A 344 -2.08 12.71 -0.22
N MET A 345 -2.20 12.75 1.10
CA MET A 345 -3.46 12.63 1.82
C MET A 345 -3.89 14.01 2.32
N THR A 346 -5.10 14.42 1.98
CA THR A 346 -5.72 15.63 2.53
C THR A 346 -6.94 15.26 3.36
N ILE A 347 -6.90 15.57 4.66
CA ILE A 347 -8.00 15.39 5.62
C ILE A 347 -8.61 16.75 5.91
N ARG A 348 -9.92 16.91 5.71
CA ARG A 348 -10.64 18.18 5.90
C ARG A 348 -11.77 18.01 6.88
N ASP A 349 -11.84 18.86 7.91
CA ASP A 349 -13.09 19.08 8.66
C ASP A 349 -13.97 20.04 7.84
N LEU A 350 -15.00 19.49 7.20
CA LEU A 350 -15.95 20.22 6.36
C LEU A 350 -16.90 21.12 7.18
N SER A 351 -16.95 20.96 8.51
CA SER A 351 -17.76 21.78 9.41
C SER A 351 -16.99 22.98 9.96
N HIS A 352 -15.66 22.89 10.08
CA HIS A 352 -14.83 23.89 10.78
C HIS A 352 -13.63 24.43 9.98
N ASP A 353 -13.50 24.07 8.70
CA ASP A 353 -12.45 24.55 7.77
C ASP A 353 -11.01 24.32 8.25
N VAL A 354 -10.77 23.30 9.08
CA VAL A 354 -9.42 22.84 9.45
C VAL A 354 -8.99 21.76 8.46
N THR A 355 -7.78 21.89 7.90
CA THR A 355 -7.23 20.92 6.93
C THR A 355 -5.89 20.40 7.41
N CYS A 356 -5.71 19.08 7.40
CA CYS A 356 -4.41 18.43 7.51
C CYS A 356 -3.98 17.90 6.14
N LYS A 357 -2.78 18.25 5.70
CA LYS A 357 -2.16 17.73 4.48
C LYS A 357 -0.93 16.91 4.86
N LEU A 358 -0.90 15.65 4.46
CA LEU A 358 0.19 14.70 4.67
C LEU A 358 0.77 14.29 3.32
N THR A 359 2.10 14.36 3.19
CA THR A 359 2.86 13.87 2.05
C THR A 359 3.63 12.63 2.49
N PHE A 360 3.27 11.49 1.91
CA PHE A 360 3.99 10.24 2.06
C PHE A 360 5.08 10.20 0.98
N VAL A 361 6.34 10.14 1.41
CA VAL A 361 7.51 10.23 0.54
C VAL A 361 7.76 8.88 -0.12
N LYS A 362 7.69 8.85 -1.47
CA LYS A 362 8.02 7.67 -2.26
C LYS A 362 9.47 7.25 -2.03
N ALA A 363 9.68 5.98 -1.72
CA ALA A 363 11.01 5.42 -1.55
C ALA A 363 11.82 5.55 -2.85
N SER A 364 13.06 6.01 -2.73
CA SER A 364 13.97 6.26 -3.84
C SER A 364 15.12 5.25 -3.82
N TYR A 365 15.61 4.83 -4.98
CA TYR A 365 16.85 4.03 -5.08
C TYR A 365 18.10 4.82 -4.65
N TRP A 366 18.00 6.15 -4.57
CA TRP A 366 19.10 7.06 -4.25
C TRP A 366 19.08 7.54 -2.79
N SER A 367 18.19 7.01 -1.94
CA SER A 367 18.04 7.40 -0.54
C SER A 367 17.70 6.18 0.32
N ASP A 368 18.44 5.99 1.41
CA ASP A 368 18.13 4.95 2.40
C ASP A 368 16.94 5.32 3.30
N LYS A 369 16.50 6.58 3.25
CA LYS A 369 15.28 7.03 3.95
C LYS A 369 14.05 6.45 3.27
N ARG A 370 13.27 5.70 4.04
CA ARG A 370 11.99 5.11 3.62
C ARG A 370 10.88 5.49 4.57
N HIS A 371 9.65 5.34 4.11
CA HIS A 371 8.44 5.48 4.91
C HIS A 371 8.22 6.86 5.53
N GLU A 372 9.00 7.88 5.15
CA GLU A 372 8.90 9.24 5.69
C GLU A 372 7.53 9.84 5.35
N VAL A 373 6.91 10.46 6.34
CA VAL A 373 5.70 11.27 6.19
C VAL A 373 5.96 12.64 6.79
N PHE A 374 5.65 13.67 6.01
CA PHE A 374 5.65 15.06 6.47
C PHE A 374 4.27 15.64 6.26
N GLY A 375 3.89 16.64 7.06
CA GLY A 375 2.62 17.30 6.86
C GLY A 375 2.42 18.53 7.71
N THR A 376 1.26 19.15 7.51
CA THR A 376 0.91 20.43 8.11
C THR A 376 -0.59 20.46 8.39
N VAL A 377 -0.96 20.92 9.58
CA VAL A 377 -2.35 21.26 9.91
C VAL A 377 -2.51 22.77 9.77
N VAL A 378 -3.45 23.21 8.95
CA VAL A 378 -3.75 24.61 8.68
C VAL A 378 -5.17 24.98 9.09
N ASN A 379 -5.35 26.24 9.50
CA ASN A 379 -6.66 26.83 9.73
C ASN A 379 -7.32 27.32 8.41
N LYS A 380 -8.53 27.88 8.52
CA LYS A 380 -9.29 28.47 7.41
C LYS A 380 -8.56 29.59 6.67
N GLN A 381 -7.68 30.32 7.36
CA GLN A 381 -6.90 31.44 6.84
C GLN A 381 -5.65 30.97 6.09
N GLY A 382 -5.28 29.68 6.20
CA GLY A 382 -4.05 29.12 5.67
C GLY A 382 -2.86 29.22 6.63
N ASP A 383 -3.05 29.71 7.85
CA ASP A 383 -1.99 29.74 8.86
C ASP A 383 -1.68 28.31 9.35
N VAL A 384 -0.39 28.02 9.52
CA VAL A 384 0.08 26.75 10.06
C VAL A 384 -0.17 26.68 11.57
N ILE A 385 -1.02 25.73 11.98
CA ILE A 385 -1.26 25.41 13.39
C ILE A 385 -0.13 24.51 13.90
N CYS A 386 0.22 23.46 13.15
CA CYS A 386 1.37 22.61 13.46
C CYS A 386 1.97 21.97 12.21
N ASN A 387 3.20 21.47 12.35
CA ASN A 387 3.80 20.52 11.43
C ASN A 387 3.77 19.12 12.03
N LEU A 388 3.66 18.12 11.15
CA LEU A 388 3.70 16.70 11.43
C LEU A 388 4.90 16.08 10.73
N SER A 389 5.59 15.16 11.38
CA SER A 389 6.71 14.42 10.79
C SER A 389 6.90 13.05 11.42
N GLY A 390 7.52 12.12 10.68
CA GLY A 390 7.93 10.83 11.20
C GLY A 390 7.97 9.77 10.09
N GLN A 391 7.78 8.51 10.47
CA GLN A 391 7.69 7.39 9.55
C GLN A 391 6.35 6.67 9.73
N TRP A 392 5.64 6.39 8.64
CA TRP A 392 4.36 5.68 8.72
C TRP A 392 4.51 4.24 9.25
N THR A 393 5.70 3.65 9.26
CA THR A 393 5.95 2.32 9.85
C THR A 393 6.30 2.33 11.34
N GLU A 394 6.64 3.48 11.92
CA GLU A 394 7.20 3.57 13.28
C GLU A 394 6.43 4.51 14.20
N ALA A 395 6.34 5.79 13.83
CA ALA A 395 5.84 6.84 14.70
C ALA A 395 5.61 8.14 13.91
N ILE A 396 4.57 8.88 14.30
CA ILE A 396 4.29 10.22 13.79
C ILE A 396 4.23 11.19 14.97
N TYR A 397 4.85 12.35 14.79
CA TYR A 397 5.04 13.39 15.79
C TYR A 397 4.44 14.71 15.32
N CYS A 398 4.03 15.53 16.28
CA CYS A 398 3.50 16.87 16.09
C CYS A 398 4.40 17.89 16.78
N GLY A 399 4.81 18.93 16.05
CA GLY A 399 5.72 19.97 16.54
C GLY A 399 7.18 19.74 16.13
N VAL A 400 8.11 20.34 16.86
CA VAL A 400 9.55 20.35 16.55
C VAL A 400 10.33 19.77 17.74
N ALA A 401 11.37 18.97 17.44
CA ALA A 401 12.25 18.41 18.46
C ALA A 401 12.96 19.50 19.29
N PRO A 402 13.22 19.29 20.59
CA PRO A 402 12.92 18.08 21.37
C PRO A 402 11.48 18.02 21.93
N ALA A 403 10.67 19.05 21.72
CA ALA A 403 9.31 19.16 22.29
C ALA A 403 8.20 18.49 21.47
N ALA A 404 8.56 17.64 20.50
CA ALA A 404 7.61 17.03 19.57
C ALA A 404 6.74 15.96 20.27
N LYS A 405 5.41 16.13 20.25
CA LYS A 405 4.44 15.20 20.83
C LYS A 405 4.22 14.03 19.86
N CYS A 406 4.49 12.80 20.29
CA CYS A 406 4.07 11.63 19.51
C CYS A 406 2.54 11.56 19.48
N ILE A 407 1.94 11.52 18.28
CA ILE A 407 0.48 11.43 18.11
C ILE A 407 0.02 10.02 17.74
N TRP A 408 0.93 9.19 17.21
CA TRP A 408 0.62 7.86 16.70
C TRP A 408 1.88 6.98 16.58
N ARG A 409 1.72 5.67 16.81
CA ARG A 409 2.58 4.51 16.43
C ARG A 409 1.61 3.31 16.14
N PRO A 410 1.99 2.13 15.56
CA PRO A 410 1.02 1.18 14.93
C PRO A 410 0.17 0.17 15.80
N GLY A 411 0.34 -1.19 15.76
CA GLY A 411 -0.41 -2.26 16.50
C GLY A 411 0.26 -3.19 17.59
N THR A 412 -0.08 -4.46 17.79
CA THR A 412 0.95 -5.40 18.34
C THR A 412 0.67 -6.71 17.70
N MET A 413 1.61 -7.14 16.87
CA MET A 413 1.41 -8.34 16.10
C MET A 413 1.29 -9.53 17.06
N PRO A 414 0.27 -10.38 16.89
CA PRO A 414 0.16 -11.61 17.66
C PRO A 414 1.43 -12.45 17.55
N GLU A 415 1.67 -13.30 18.56
CA GLU A 415 2.59 -14.42 18.39
C GLU A 415 2.20 -15.22 17.13
N ASP A 416 3.21 -15.67 16.37
CA ASP A 416 3.05 -16.39 15.11
C ASP A 416 2.34 -15.63 13.96
N TYR A 417 2.23 -14.29 14.01
CA TYR A 417 1.59 -13.50 12.93
C TYR A 417 2.11 -13.84 11.52
N GLU A 418 3.40 -14.18 11.38
CA GLU A 418 4.03 -14.58 10.11
C GLU A 418 3.48 -15.88 9.52
N LEU A 419 3.04 -16.81 10.38
CA LEU A 419 2.33 -18.03 9.98
C LEU A 419 0.91 -17.72 9.48
N TYR A 420 0.31 -16.63 9.96
CA TYR A 420 -1.07 -16.24 9.67
C TYR A 420 -1.13 -14.99 8.79
N TYR A 421 -0.44 -15.04 7.65
CA TYR A 421 -0.47 -14.01 6.59
C TYR A 421 -0.06 -12.59 7.04
N GLY A 422 0.61 -12.45 8.19
CA GLY A 422 0.93 -11.16 8.77
C GLY A 422 -0.28 -10.40 9.34
N PHE A 423 -1.32 -11.13 9.77
CA PHE A 423 -2.57 -10.55 10.28
C PHE A 423 -2.41 -9.92 11.67
N THR A 424 -3.08 -8.78 11.88
CA THR A 424 -3.28 -8.21 13.22
C THR A 424 -4.25 -9.07 14.03
N ARG A 425 -4.36 -8.82 15.33
CA ARG A 425 -5.35 -9.52 16.17
C ARG A 425 -6.77 -9.30 15.67
N PHE A 426 -7.08 -8.10 15.21
CA PHE A 426 -8.40 -7.77 14.66
C PHE A 426 -8.66 -8.51 13.34
N ALA A 427 -7.69 -8.52 12.42
CA ALA A 427 -7.78 -9.24 11.15
C ALA A 427 -8.04 -10.74 11.35
N ILE A 428 -7.39 -11.37 12.33
CA ILE A 428 -7.67 -12.77 12.73
C ILE A 428 -9.14 -12.95 13.14
N GLU A 429 -9.81 -11.98 13.77
CA GLU A 429 -11.19 -12.13 14.23
C GLU A 429 -12.24 -11.92 13.12
N LEU A 430 -11.92 -11.23 12.03
CA LEU A 430 -12.90 -10.79 11.03
C LEU A 430 -13.68 -11.92 10.35
N ASN A 431 -13.01 -13.02 9.98
CA ASN A 431 -13.64 -14.16 9.31
C ASN A 431 -14.14 -15.26 10.28
N GLU A 432 -14.09 -15.03 11.59
CA GLU A 432 -14.64 -15.96 12.59
C GLU A 432 -16.17 -16.06 12.45
N LEU A 433 -16.68 -17.30 12.34
CA LEU A 433 -18.12 -17.58 12.23
C LEU A 433 -18.61 -18.42 13.42
N ASP A 434 -19.21 -17.75 14.39
CA ASP A 434 -19.87 -18.40 15.53
C ASP A 434 -21.27 -18.94 15.14
N PRO A 435 -21.72 -20.11 15.65
CA PRO A 435 -23.04 -20.68 15.33
C PRO A 435 -24.27 -19.86 15.79
N GLN A 436 -24.13 -18.91 16.72
CA GLN A 436 -25.20 -17.96 17.06
C GLN A 436 -25.18 -16.78 16.08
N MET A 437 -23.99 -16.25 15.78
CA MET A 437 -23.80 -15.22 14.75
C MET A 437 -24.36 -15.66 13.39
N ALA A 438 -24.09 -16.90 12.98
CA ALA A 438 -24.56 -17.48 11.72
C ALA A 438 -26.09 -17.46 11.53
N LYS A 439 -26.88 -17.35 12.61
CA LYS A 439 -28.35 -17.26 12.56
C LYS A 439 -28.87 -15.85 12.31
N LEU A 440 -28.01 -14.84 12.45
CA LEU A 440 -28.35 -13.42 12.33
C LEU A 440 -27.80 -12.80 11.03
N LEU A 441 -26.75 -13.38 10.46
CA LEU A 441 -26.11 -12.91 9.24
C LEU A 441 -26.94 -13.22 7.98
N PRO A 442 -26.93 -12.35 6.96
CA PRO A 442 -27.50 -12.67 5.66
C PRO A 442 -26.68 -13.78 4.97
N PRO A 443 -27.29 -14.58 4.07
CA PRO A 443 -26.57 -15.63 3.33
C PRO A 443 -25.48 -15.10 2.37
N THR A 444 -25.37 -13.78 2.24
CA THR A 444 -24.34 -13.07 1.44
C THR A 444 -23.19 -12.54 2.29
N ASP A 445 -23.14 -12.81 3.61
CA ASP A 445 -22.00 -12.41 4.46
C ASP A 445 -20.73 -13.17 4.07
N SER A 446 -19.59 -12.48 4.05
CA SER A 446 -18.28 -13.02 3.63
C SER A 446 -17.87 -14.27 4.42
N ARG A 447 -18.33 -14.45 5.66
CA ARG A 447 -18.00 -15.65 6.46
C ARG A 447 -18.57 -16.94 5.90
N PHE A 448 -19.61 -16.85 5.06
CA PHE A 448 -20.19 -17.98 4.34
C PHE A 448 -19.51 -18.24 2.99
N ARG A 449 -18.56 -17.40 2.55
CA ARG A 449 -17.86 -17.56 1.27
C ARG A 449 -16.96 -18.81 1.31
N PRO A 450 -17.29 -19.88 0.56
CA PRO A 450 -16.72 -21.21 0.79
C PRO A 450 -15.29 -21.38 0.30
N ASP A 451 -14.87 -20.73 -0.78
CA ASP A 451 -13.47 -20.72 -1.23
C ASP A 451 -12.55 -20.04 -0.21
N GLN A 452 -12.99 -18.92 0.35
CA GLN A 452 -12.26 -18.20 1.38
C GLN A 452 -12.13 -19.02 2.68
N ARG A 453 -13.19 -19.73 3.08
CA ARG A 453 -13.14 -20.66 4.24
C ARG A 453 -12.19 -21.83 4.00
N LEU A 454 -12.25 -22.45 2.83
CA LEU A 454 -11.37 -23.59 2.48
C LEU A 454 -9.89 -23.17 2.44
N LEU A 455 -9.58 -21.96 1.98
CA LEU A 455 -8.22 -21.40 2.06
C LEU A 455 -7.76 -21.25 3.51
N GLU A 456 -8.62 -20.72 4.38
CA GLU A 456 -8.35 -20.52 5.80
C GLU A 456 -8.15 -21.83 6.58
N GLU A 457 -8.78 -22.90 6.12
CA GLU A 457 -8.64 -24.28 6.62
C GLU A 457 -7.45 -25.03 5.97
N GLY A 458 -6.67 -24.37 5.11
CA GLY A 458 -5.51 -24.93 4.41
C GLY A 458 -5.83 -25.86 3.23
N ASN A 459 -7.11 -25.99 2.84
CA ASN A 459 -7.56 -26.85 1.74
C ASN A 459 -7.48 -26.13 0.38
N ILE A 460 -6.25 -25.85 -0.05
CA ILE A 460 -5.92 -25.07 -1.26
C ILE A 460 -6.60 -25.61 -2.52
N ALA A 461 -6.59 -26.93 -2.73
CA ALA A 461 -7.15 -27.54 -3.94
C ALA A 461 -8.67 -27.38 -4.03
N ALA A 462 -9.39 -27.53 -2.91
CA ALA A 462 -10.83 -27.30 -2.88
C ALA A 462 -11.15 -25.80 -2.99
N ALA A 463 -10.35 -24.93 -2.35
CA ALA A 463 -10.51 -23.48 -2.42
C ALA A 463 -10.43 -22.97 -3.87
N GLU A 464 -9.43 -23.41 -4.65
CA GLU A 464 -9.29 -23.01 -6.07
C GLU A 464 -10.46 -23.50 -6.94
N ALA A 465 -10.92 -24.73 -6.73
CA ALA A 465 -12.05 -25.30 -7.48
C ALA A 465 -13.36 -24.54 -7.19
N VAL A 466 -13.63 -24.25 -5.92
CA VAL A 466 -14.81 -23.50 -5.48
C VAL A 466 -14.75 -22.04 -5.94
N LYS A 467 -13.58 -21.40 -5.85
CA LYS A 467 -13.33 -20.04 -6.37
C LYS A 467 -13.66 -19.95 -7.86
N SER A 468 -13.12 -20.88 -8.65
CA SER A 468 -13.38 -20.98 -10.10
C SER A 468 -14.87 -21.13 -10.40
N GLN A 469 -15.59 -21.93 -9.61
CA GLN A 469 -17.04 -22.12 -9.73
C GLN A 469 -17.83 -20.85 -9.39
N LEU A 470 -17.46 -20.14 -8.32
CA LEU A 470 -18.11 -18.89 -7.90
C LEU A 470 -17.93 -17.78 -8.96
N GLU A 471 -16.70 -17.61 -9.46
CA GLU A 471 -16.39 -16.66 -10.55
C GLU A 471 -17.16 -16.99 -11.83
N GLN A 472 -17.32 -18.28 -12.18
CA GLN A 472 -18.12 -18.71 -13.34
C GLN A 472 -19.61 -18.38 -13.13
N ASN A 473 -20.18 -18.77 -11.99
CA ASN A 473 -21.58 -18.49 -11.65
C ASN A 473 -21.88 -16.97 -11.61
N GLN A 474 -20.91 -16.15 -11.20
CA GLN A 474 -21.02 -14.69 -11.18
C GLN A 474 -21.08 -14.09 -12.59
N ARG A 475 -20.21 -14.56 -13.49
CA ARG A 475 -20.19 -14.17 -14.91
C ARG A 475 -21.50 -14.55 -15.62
N GLU A 476 -21.99 -15.78 -15.41
CA GLU A 476 -23.26 -16.24 -15.98
C GLU A 476 -24.46 -15.40 -15.52
N ARG A 477 -24.56 -15.12 -14.22
CA ARG A 477 -25.62 -14.23 -13.67
C ARG A 477 -25.55 -12.81 -14.22
N ARG A 478 -24.36 -12.30 -14.56
CA ARG A 478 -24.25 -10.96 -15.19
C ARG A 478 -24.69 -11.00 -16.64
N LYS A 479 -24.18 -11.94 -17.42
CA LYS A 479 -24.55 -12.12 -18.83
C LYS A 479 -26.07 -12.25 -19.00
N GLN A 480 -26.73 -13.05 -18.15
CA GLN A 480 -28.20 -13.18 -18.15
C GLN A 480 -28.92 -11.85 -17.87
N ARG A 481 -28.39 -10.99 -16.98
CA ARG A 481 -28.95 -9.66 -16.74
C ARG A 481 -28.74 -8.72 -17.94
N GLU A 482 -27.56 -8.74 -18.53
CA GLU A 482 -27.21 -7.94 -19.71
C GLU A 482 -28.11 -8.32 -20.92
N GLU A 483 -28.28 -9.62 -21.18
CA GLU A 483 -29.19 -10.15 -22.21
C GLU A 483 -30.66 -9.76 -21.98
N GLN A 484 -31.06 -9.55 -20.72
CA GLN A 484 -32.41 -9.13 -20.33
C GLN A 484 -32.57 -7.60 -20.20
N GLY A 485 -31.49 -6.82 -20.37
CA GLY A 485 -31.49 -5.37 -20.13
C GLY A 485 -31.75 -4.97 -18.68
N ILE A 486 -31.50 -5.85 -17.71
CA ILE A 486 -31.74 -5.61 -16.28
C ILE A 486 -30.48 -5.01 -15.64
N GLU A 487 -30.59 -3.76 -15.20
CA GLU A 487 -29.55 -3.12 -14.39
C GLU A 487 -29.41 -3.81 -13.01
N TYR A 488 -28.18 -4.01 -12.56
CA TYR A 488 -27.92 -4.52 -11.21
C TYR A 488 -28.21 -3.44 -10.17
N GLN A 489 -29.12 -3.72 -9.23
CA GLN A 489 -29.47 -2.81 -8.15
C GLN A 489 -28.86 -3.29 -6.82
N PRO A 490 -27.85 -2.59 -6.30
CA PRO A 490 -27.39 -2.65 -4.91
C PRO A 490 -28.54 -2.79 -3.88
N MET A 491 -28.44 -3.78 -2.97
CA MET A 491 -29.46 -4.03 -1.94
C MET A 491 -29.41 -3.01 -0.78
N TRP A 492 -28.21 -2.68 -0.30
CA TRP A 492 -28.01 -1.93 0.96
C TRP A 492 -27.51 -0.48 0.78
N PHE A 493 -27.05 -0.13 -0.41
CA PHE A 493 -26.47 1.18 -0.76
C PHE A 493 -27.16 1.69 -2.03
N ARG A 494 -27.17 3.00 -2.28
CA ARG A 494 -27.80 3.65 -3.44
C ARG A 494 -26.99 4.86 -3.89
#